data_AF-A0AAQ4EAQ8-F1
#
_entry.id   AF-A0AAQ4EAQ8-F1
#
_cell.length_a   1.000
_cell.length_b   1.000
_cell.length_c   1.000
_cell.angle_alpha   90.00
_cell.angle_beta   90.00
_cell.angle_gamma   90.00
#
_symmetry.space_group_name_H-M   'P 1'
#
loop_
_entity.id
_entity.type
_entity.pdbx_description
1 polymer ?
#
loop_
_entity_poly.entity_id
_entity_poly.type
_entity_poly.pdbx_seq_one_letter_code
_entity_poly.pdbx_strand_id
1 'polypeptide(L)'
;MLLLSGYAGVVTANVYCCRKYMGGTSIFDQFPEKVRTQLELSQVPDNALLVLLSDVWLDQPKVLSRLRVLFAGFAQGPPACFVLAGNFLSHSTGLQRDRMLLREGFRALADMLADFPLLVKHSQFIFVPGPKDPGISNVLPRPGLPCQVTEPLGASLSDRCHWASNPCRLLYCGRQVVLWRQDGLAKACRHSVHRPWDKDMAQMVVTLIACT
;
A
#
# COMPACT_ATOMS: atom_id res chain seq x y z
N MET A 1 3.35 -12.70 -16.35
CA MET A 1 4.07 -13.70 -15.53
C MET A 1 5.50 -13.22 -15.44
N LEU A 2 5.87 -12.59 -14.33
CA LEU A 2 7.25 -12.16 -14.06
C LEU A 2 7.63 -12.72 -12.68
N LEU A 3 8.20 -13.92 -12.76
CA LEU A 3 8.92 -14.66 -11.74
C LEU A 3 10.38 -14.29 -11.89
N LEU A 4 11.00 -13.64 -10.91
CA LEU A 4 12.47 -13.62 -10.79
C LEU A 4 12.75 -13.46 -9.27
N SER A 5 13.45 -14.36 -8.55
CA SER A 5 14.84 -14.74 -8.83
C SER A 5 15.55 -13.64 -9.64
N GLY A 6 15.56 -12.42 -9.08
CA GLY A 6 16.13 -11.21 -9.69
C GLY A 6 15.17 -10.40 -10.57
N TYR A 7 14.13 -9.76 -9.99
CA TYR A 7 13.06 -8.90 -10.60
C TYR A 7 11.63 -9.50 -10.66
N ALA A 8 11.03 -9.76 -9.49
CA ALA A 8 9.59 -10.00 -9.38
C ALA A 8 8.87 -8.66 -9.15
N GLY A 9 7.92 -8.35 -10.03
CA GLY A 9 7.37 -7.02 -10.28
C GLY A 9 6.79 -6.28 -9.07
N VAL A 10 7.25 -5.04 -8.90
CA VAL A 10 6.48 -3.96 -8.27
C VAL A 10 5.52 -3.42 -9.32
N VAL A 11 4.22 -3.64 -9.14
CA VAL A 11 3.20 -3.04 -10.01
C VAL A 11 2.46 -1.99 -9.20
N THR A 12 2.88 -0.72 -9.35
CA THR A 12 2.03 0.44 -9.73
C THR A 12 2.71 1.80 -9.41
N ALA A 13 2.33 2.82 -10.18
CA ALA A 13 3.06 4.07 -10.42
C ALA A 13 2.92 5.18 -9.36
N ASN A 14 2.42 4.93 -8.15
CA ASN A 14 2.07 6.00 -7.21
C ASN A 14 2.42 5.73 -5.74
N VAL A 15 3.17 4.66 -5.45
CA VAL A 15 3.72 4.40 -4.10
C VAL A 15 5.20 4.72 -4.13
N TYR A 16 5.57 5.79 -3.44
CA TYR A 16 6.95 6.18 -3.28
C TYR A 16 7.52 5.43 -2.09
N CYS A 17 8.54 4.61 -2.35
CA CYS A 17 9.37 3.96 -1.36
C CYS A 17 10.69 4.73 -1.26
N CYS A 18 10.94 5.40 -0.14
CA CYS A 18 12.23 6.04 0.11
C CYS A 18 12.96 5.27 1.20
N ARG A 19 14.13 4.71 0.86
CA ARG A 19 15.04 4.06 1.82
C ARG A 19 15.80 5.15 2.57
N LYS A 20 15.70 5.13 3.91
CA LYS A 20 16.46 6.04 4.76
C LYS A 20 17.78 5.38 5.14
N TYR A 21 18.91 6.02 4.82
CA TYR A 21 20.18 5.72 5.48
C TYR A 21 20.17 6.37 6.87
N MET A 22 20.66 5.66 7.89
CA MET A 22 20.62 6.14 9.28
C MET A 22 21.19 7.56 9.40
N GLY A 23 20.47 8.47 10.07
CA GLY A 23 20.92 9.85 10.34
C GLY A 23 20.26 10.96 9.52
N GLY A 24 19.52 10.67 8.44
CA GLY A 24 18.79 11.71 7.70
C GLY A 24 17.58 12.25 8.48
N THR A 25 17.19 13.51 8.28
CA THR A 25 15.87 14.01 8.69
C THR A 25 15.00 14.13 7.44
N SER A 26 13.78 13.57 7.49
CA SER A 26 12.78 13.74 6.43
C SER A 26 11.78 14.81 6.84
N ILE A 27 11.08 15.43 5.89
CA ILE A 27 9.92 16.30 6.20
C ILE A 27 8.88 15.56 7.06
N PHE A 28 8.84 14.23 6.97
CA PHE A 28 7.98 13.39 7.79
C PHE A 28 8.38 13.37 9.27
N ASP A 29 9.66 13.60 9.58
CA ASP A 29 10.20 13.73 10.95
C ASP A 29 9.75 15.04 11.64
N GLN A 30 8.96 15.89 10.97
CA GLN A 30 8.36 17.09 11.56
C GLN A 30 6.89 16.91 12.01
N PHE A 31 6.19 15.83 11.60
CA PHE A 31 4.80 15.62 12.00
C PHE A 31 4.65 15.08 13.45
N PRO A 32 3.57 15.31 14.20
CA PRO A 32 3.45 14.77 15.55
C PRO A 32 3.49 13.22 15.54
N GLU A 33 4.23 12.59 16.47
CA GLU A 33 4.35 11.11 16.53
C GLU A 33 3.00 10.40 16.60
N LYS A 34 2.02 10.99 17.32
CA LYS A 34 0.65 10.46 17.45
C LYS A 34 -0.07 10.26 16.13
N VAL A 35 0.36 10.92 15.05
CA VAL A 35 -0.27 10.86 13.73
C VAL A 35 0.54 9.98 12.77
N ARG A 36 1.75 9.54 13.17
CA ARG A 36 2.61 8.69 12.34
C ARG A 36 2.33 7.23 12.66
N THR A 37 1.93 6.46 11.66
CA THR A 37 1.99 4.99 11.78
C THR A 37 3.40 4.50 11.45
N GLN A 38 4.05 3.88 12.43
CA GLN A 38 5.25 3.06 12.25
C GLN A 38 4.88 1.59 12.50
N LEU A 39 5.14 0.73 11.52
CA LEU A 39 4.91 -0.71 11.60
C LEU A 39 6.27 -1.41 11.60
N GLU A 40 6.49 -2.27 12.58
CA GLU A 40 7.74 -3.02 12.73
C GLU A 40 7.56 -4.44 12.23
N LEU A 41 8.28 -4.76 11.16
CA LEU A 41 8.39 -6.09 10.57
C LEU A 41 9.67 -6.78 11.06
N SER A 42 9.94 -6.71 12.38
CA SER A 42 11.19 -7.15 12.99
C SER A 42 11.36 -8.67 13.05
N GLN A 43 10.25 -9.43 12.97
CA GLN A 43 10.26 -10.90 12.99
C GLN A 43 10.40 -11.52 11.59
N VAL A 44 10.56 -10.70 10.56
CA VAL A 44 10.58 -11.13 9.17
C VAL A 44 12.02 -11.42 8.74
N PRO A 45 12.30 -12.55 8.05
CA PRO A 45 13.66 -12.87 7.59
C PRO A 45 14.17 -11.85 6.56
N ASP A 46 15.49 -11.62 6.51
CA ASP A 46 16.12 -10.59 5.68
C ASP A 46 15.79 -10.67 4.18
N ASN A 47 15.52 -11.88 3.67
CA ASN A 47 15.16 -12.15 2.26
C ASN A 47 13.65 -12.24 2.01
N ALA A 48 12.83 -11.73 2.91
CA ALA A 48 11.40 -11.81 2.75
C ALA A 48 10.87 -10.92 1.62
N LEU A 49 9.83 -11.42 0.96
CA LEU A 49 9.15 -10.71 -0.10
C LEU A 49 8.13 -9.72 0.48
N LEU A 50 8.20 -8.47 0.00
CA LEU A 50 7.20 -7.43 0.24
C LEU A 50 6.46 -7.16 -1.07
N VAL A 51 5.15 -7.33 -1.09
CA VAL A 51 4.32 -7.09 -2.27
C VAL A 51 3.61 -5.76 -2.11
N LEU A 52 3.91 -4.79 -2.99
CA LEU A 52 3.30 -3.46 -2.98
C LEU A 52 2.36 -3.31 -4.17
N LEU A 53 1.10 -2.98 -3.88
CA LEU A 53 0.07 -2.69 -4.85
C LEU A 53 -0.51 -1.31 -4.54
N SER A 54 -0.88 -0.57 -5.57
CA SER A 54 -1.54 0.74 -5.45
C SER A 54 -2.68 0.88 -6.45
N ASP A 55 -3.59 1.79 -6.17
CA ASP A 55 -4.83 1.96 -6.95
C ASP A 55 -5.63 0.65 -7.06
N VAL A 56 -5.82 0.01 -5.91
CA VAL A 56 -6.54 -1.27 -5.78
C VAL A 56 -8.05 -1.01 -5.75
N TRP A 57 -8.64 -0.74 -6.90
CA TRP A 57 -10.06 -0.43 -7.05
C TRP A 57 -10.97 -1.64 -6.76
N LEU A 58 -11.50 -1.72 -5.54
CA LEU A 58 -12.34 -2.82 -5.06
C LEU A 58 -13.76 -2.81 -5.65
N ASP A 59 -14.20 -1.68 -6.20
CA ASP A 59 -15.47 -1.54 -6.93
C ASP A 59 -15.43 -2.22 -8.30
N GLN A 60 -14.25 -2.54 -8.83
CA GLN A 60 -14.12 -3.18 -10.13
C GLN A 60 -13.96 -4.71 -10.01
N PRO A 61 -14.89 -5.51 -10.56
CA PRO A 61 -14.81 -6.97 -10.48
C PRO A 61 -13.56 -7.52 -11.19
N LYS A 62 -13.05 -6.80 -12.20
CA LYS A 62 -11.81 -7.12 -12.90
C LYS A 62 -10.59 -7.05 -11.98
N VAL A 63 -10.55 -6.10 -11.04
CA VAL A 63 -9.46 -5.96 -10.08
C VAL A 63 -9.53 -7.09 -9.06
N LEU A 64 -10.71 -7.37 -8.51
CA LEU A 64 -10.91 -8.51 -7.60
C LEU A 64 -10.50 -9.84 -8.23
N SER A 65 -10.87 -10.07 -9.49
CA SER A 65 -10.47 -11.29 -10.22
C SER A 65 -8.95 -11.42 -10.35
N ARG A 66 -8.25 -10.30 -10.60
CA ARG A 66 -6.78 -10.28 -10.69
C ARG A 66 -6.11 -10.44 -9.34
N LEU A 67 -6.68 -9.87 -8.27
CA LEU A 67 -6.21 -10.08 -6.91
C LEU A 67 -6.31 -11.55 -6.52
N ARG A 68 -7.40 -12.23 -6.88
CA ARG A 68 -7.56 -13.67 -6.60
C ARG A 68 -6.46 -14.50 -7.27
N VAL A 69 -6.14 -14.20 -8.53
CA VAL A 69 -5.04 -14.87 -9.26
C VAL A 69 -3.69 -14.56 -8.59
N LEU A 70 -3.48 -13.33 -8.13
CA LEU A 70 -2.27 -12.93 -7.43
C LEU A 70 -2.11 -13.68 -6.10
N PHE A 71 -3.17 -13.75 -5.28
CA PHE A 71 -3.16 -14.52 -4.04
C PHE A 71 -2.97 -16.02 -4.29
N ALA A 72 -3.65 -16.59 -5.29
CA ALA A 72 -3.42 -17.97 -5.68
C ALA A 72 -1.96 -18.24 -6.08
N GLY A 73 -1.31 -17.30 -6.78
CA GLY A 73 0.11 -17.39 -7.12
C GLY A 73 1.05 -17.39 -5.92
N PHE A 74 0.67 -16.70 -4.83
CA PHE A 74 1.43 -16.66 -3.59
C PHE A 74 1.03 -17.72 -2.57
N ALA A 75 -0.01 -18.52 -2.82
CA ALA A 75 -0.51 -19.50 -1.86
C ALA A 75 0.54 -20.54 -1.44
N GLN A 76 1.47 -20.90 -2.36
CA GLN A 76 2.56 -21.86 -2.11
C GLN A 76 3.79 -21.22 -1.44
N GLY A 77 3.88 -19.89 -1.44
CA GLY A 77 5.02 -19.13 -0.95
C GLY A 77 4.56 -17.76 -0.46
N PRO A 78 3.93 -17.70 0.73
CA PRO A 78 3.34 -16.46 1.24
C PRO A 78 4.43 -15.39 1.43
N PRO A 79 4.26 -14.17 0.89
CA PRO A 79 5.16 -13.07 1.18
C PRO A 79 5.04 -12.66 2.65
N ALA A 80 6.02 -11.94 3.17
CA ALA A 80 5.93 -11.44 4.55
C ALA A 80 4.86 -10.37 4.71
N CYS A 81 4.67 -9.54 3.70
CA CYS A 81 3.68 -8.47 3.76
C CYS A 81 3.10 -8.10 2.39
N PHE A 82 1.80 -7.85 2.38
CA PHE A 82 1.09 -7.15 1.32
C PHE A 82 0.80 -5.71 1.74
N VAL A 83 1.32 -4.75 0.99
CA VAL A 83 0.98 -3.34 1.12
C VAL A 83 -0.03 -3.00 0.02
N LEU A 84 -1.27 -2.74 0.43
CA LEU A 84 -2.37 -2.34 -0.44
C LEU A 84 -2.60 -0.84 -0.24
N ALA A 85 -2.06 -0.04 -1.16
CA ALA A 85 -2.28 1.39 -1.18
C ALA A 85 -3.51 1.76 -2.02
N GLY A 86 -4.26 2.75 -1.56
CA GLY A 86 -5.37 3.32 -2.29
C GLY A 86 -4.93 3.97 -3.61
N ASN A 87 -5.84 4.49 -4.42
CA ASN A 87 -7.27 4.59 -4.10
C ASN A 87 -7.98 3.23 -4.16
N PHE A 88 -8.93 3.00 -3.26
CA PHE A 88 -9.69 1.74 -3.20
C PHE A 88 -10.99 1.79 -4.00
N LEU A 89 -11.42 2.97 -4.42
CA LEU A 89 -12.53 3.15 -5.36
C LEU A 89 -12.01 3.80 -6.64
N SER A 90 -12.52 3.36 -7.79
CA SER A 90 -12.11 3.92 -9.08
C SER A 90 -12.63 5.35 -9.30
N HIS A 91 -13.83 5.64 -8.80
CA HIS A 91 -14.47 6.95 -8.89
C HIS A 91 -15.16 7.31 -7.57
N SER A 92 -15.17 8.59 -7.22
CA SER A 92 -15.96 9.08 -6.09
C SER A 92 -17.37 9.41 -6.56
N THR A 93 -18.35 8.83 -5.88
CA THR A 93 -19.80 8.95 -6.13
C THR A 93 -20.52 9.68 -4.99
N GLY A 94 -19.75 10.22 -4.03
CA GLY A 94 -20.22 10.98 -2.87
C GLY A 94 -19.96 10.23 -1.57
N LEU A 95 -19.68 10.96 -0.49
CA LEU A 95 -19.13 10.41 0.76
C LEU A 95 -19.89 9.21 1.33
N GLN A 96 -21.23 9.24 1.35
CA GLN A 96 -22.04 8.15 1.92
C GLN A 96 -22.04 6.91 1.03
N ARG A 97 -22.16 7.09 -0.30
CA ARG A 97 -22.12 5.98 -1.26
C ARG A 97 -20.73 5.37 -1.32
N ASP A 98 -19.68 6.19 -1.33
CA ASP A 98 -18.30 5.73 -1.34
C ASP A 98 -17.98 4.88 -0.11
N ARG A 99 -18.47 5.26 1.07
CA ARG A 99 -18.32 4.46 2.29
C ARG A 99 -19.03 3.11 2.21
N MET A 100 -20.22 3.07 1.62
CA MET A 100 -20.99 1.83 1.40
C MET A 100 -20.28 0.91 0.41
N LEU A 101 -19.93 1.42 -0.77
CA LEU A 101 -19.21 0.67 -1.82
C LEU A 101 -17.86 0.16 -1.31
N LEU A 102 -17.14 0.97 -0.54
CA LEU A 102 -15.85 0.57 0.02
C LEU A 102 -16.01 -0.53 1.08
N ARG A 103 -17.07 -0.47 1.91
CA ARG A 103 -17.38 -1.53 2.88
C ARG A 103 -17.72 -2.84 2.17
N GLU A 104 -18.48 -2.79 1.08
CA GLU A 104 -18.79 -3.94 0.23
C GLU A 104 -17.54 -4.51 -0.45
N GLY A 105 -16.68 -3.64 -1.00
CA GLY A 105 -15.40 -4.04 -1.60
C GLY A 105 -14.47 -4.73 -0.61
N PHE A 106 -14.37 -4.22 0.63
CA PHE A 106 -13.59 -4.87 1.68
C PHE A 106 -14.20 -6.18 2.15
N ARG A 107 -15.54 -6.31 2.16
CA ARG A 107 -16.20 -7.59 2.42
C ARG A 107 -15.87 -8.61 1.33
N ALA A 108 -15.95 -8.23 0.06
CA ALA A 108 -15.59 -9.10 -1.05
C ALA A 108 -14.10 -9.53 -1.00
N LEU A 109 -13.22 -8.62 -0.57
CA LEU A 109 -11.81 -8.94 -0.34
C LEU A 109 -11.62 -9.92 0.83
N ALA A 110 -12.38 -9.74 1.92
CA ALA A 110 -12.35 -10.65 3.08
C ALA A 110 -12.82 -12.06 2.70
N ASP A 111 -13.93 -12.16 1.98
CA ASP A 111 -14.47 -13.43 1.48
C ASP A 111 -13.46 -14.14 0.55
N MET A 112 -12.77 -13.38 -0.31
CA MET A 112 -11.70 -13.93 -1.16
C MET A 112 -10.48 -14.41 -0.36
N LEU A 113 -10.08 -13.69 0.70
CA LEU A 113 -8.95 -14.09 1.53
C LEU A 113 -9.26 -15.31 2.40
N ALA A 114 -10.54 -15.56 2.70
CA ALA A 114 -10.97 -16.78 3.39
C ALA A 114 -10.63 -18.07 2.59
N ASP A 115 -10.56 -17.98 1.25
CA ASP A 115 -10.12 -19.10 0.40
C ASP A 115 -8.62 -19.41 0.55
N PHE A 116 -7.83 -18.50 1.14
CA PHE A 116 -6.36 -18.61 1.25
C PHE A 116 -5.86 -18.51 2.71
N PRO A 117 -6.22 -19.46 3.60
CA PRO A 117 -5.90 -19.39 5.02
C PRO A 117 -4.39 -19.38 5.30
N LEU A 118 -3.57 -20.01 4.45
CA LEU A 118 -2.10 -19.98 4.59
C LEU A 118 -1.51 -18.59 4.36
N LEU A 119 -2.05 -17.82 3.39
CA LEU A 119 -1.65 -16.43 3.18
C LEU A 119 -2.02 -15.59 4.39
N VAL A 120 -3.26 -15.71 4.86
CA VAL A 120 -3.72 -14.98 6.05
C VAL A 120 -2.88 -15.33 7.26
N LYS A 121 -2.44 -16.59 7.42
CA LYS A 121 -1.63 -17.01 8.57
C LYS A 121 -0.18 -16.53 8.52
N HIS A 122 0.42 -16.36 7.35
CA HIS A 122 1.86 -16.10 7.22
C HIS A 122 2.20 -14.69 6.74
N SER A 123 1.25 -13.99 6.11
CA SER A 123 1.44 -12.63 5.59
C SER A 123 0.77 -11.59 6.47
N GLN A 124 1.35 -10.40 6.55
CA GLN A 124 0.71 -9.21 7.10
C GLN A 124 0.08 -8.36 5.99
N PHE A 125 -1.04 -7.72 6.26
CA PHE A 125 -1.75 -6.87 5.31
C PHE A 125 -1.77 -5.42 5.80
N ILE A 126 -1.17 -4.52 5.04
CA ILE A 126 -1.04 -3.11 5.39
C ILE A 126 -1.84 -2.29 4.38
N PHE A 127 -2.81 -1.54 4.87
CA PHE A 127 -3.67 -0.70 4.05
C PHE A 127 -3.30 0.77 4.22
N VAL A 128 -2.97 1.43 3.11
CA VAL A 128 -2.56 2.84 3.08
C VAL A 128 -3.61 3.64 2.31
N PRO A 129 -4.29 4.63 2.92
CA PRO A 129 -5.36 5.37 2.25
C PRO A 129 -4.83 6.27 1.13
N GLY A 130 -5.53 6.35 0.01
CA GLY A 130 -5.24 7.21 -1.13
C GLY A 130 -5.86 8.62 -1.04
N PRO A 131 -5.57 9.51 -2.01
CA PRO A 131 -6.10 10.88 -2.05
C PRO A 131 -7.58 10.98 -2.37
N LYS A 132 -8.20 9.95 -2.93
CA LYS A 132 -9.62 9.93 -3.28
C LYS A 132 -10.45 9.06 -2.35
N ASP A 133 -9.82 8.47 -1.33
CA ASP A 133 -10.52 7.59 -0.39
C ASP A 133 -11.30 8.40 0.66
N PRO A 134 -12.38 7.82 1.23
CA PRO A 134 -13.18 8.49 2.25
C PRO A 134 -12.35 8.88 3.48
N GLY A 135 -12.37 10.17 3.82
CA GLY A 135 -11.63 10.72 4.95
C GLY A 135 -11.13 12.13 4.67
N ILE A 136 -10.08 12.53 5.38
CA ILE A 136 -9.40 13.83 5.17
C ILE A 136 -8.51 13.68 3.92
N SER A 137 -9.04 13.95 2.74
CA SER A 137 -8.43 13.58 1.45
C SER A 137 -7.24 14.46 1.01
N ASN A 138 -7.15 15.70 1.48
CA ASN A 138 -6.22 16.72 0.95
C ASN A 138 -5.17 17.24 1.94
N VAL A 139 -5.12 16.74 3.18
CA VAL A 139 -4.16 17.16 4.20
C VAL A 139 -3.31 15.96 4.62
N LEU A 140 -2.00 16.16 4.72
CA LEU A 140 -1.08 15.16 5.27
C LEU A 140 -0.72 15.51 6.72
N PRO A 141 -0.53 14.52 7.60
CA PRO A 141 -0.71 13.08 7.39
C PRO A 141 -2.19 12.69 7.37
N ARG A 142 -2.55 11.72 6.53
CA ARG A 142 -3.92 11.18 6.48
C ARG A 142 -4.06 10.04 7.48
N PRO A 143 -5.08 10.05 8.34
CA PRO A 143 -5.35 8.91 9.21
C PRO A 143 -5.77 7.70 8.38
N GLY A 144 -5.68 6.51 8.97
CA GLY A 144 -6.20 5.28 8.36
C GLY A 144 -7.71 5.36 8.09
N LEU A 145 -8.21 4.40 7.30
CA LEU A 145 -9.62 4.36 6.92
C LEU A 145 -10.54 4.19 8.16
N PRO A 146 -11.76 4.77 8.15
CA PRO A 146 -12.68 4.66 9.27
C PRO A 146 -13.09 3.21 9.60
N CYS A 147 -13.22 2.89 10.89
CA CYS A 147 -13.59 1.54 11.38
C CYS A 147 -14.87 0.99 10.73
N GLN A 148 -15.85 1.85 10.47
CA GLN A 148 -17.14 1.49 9.87
C GLN A 148 -17.02 0.87 8.48
N VAL A 149 -15.91 1.16 7.78
CA VAL A 149 -15.65 0.65 6.44
C VAL A 149 -14.71 -0.56 6.49
N THR A 150 -13.82 -0.59 7.47
CA THR A 150 -12.75 -1.58 7.60
C THR A 150 -13.12 -2.81 8.43
N GLU A 151 -14.16 -2.73 9.25
CA GLU A 151 -14.67 -3.79 10.12
C GLU A 151 -14.80 -5.16 9.43
N PRO A 152 -15.41 -5.30 8.21
CA PRO A 152 -15.58 -6.61 7.59
C PRO A 152 -14.26 -7.34 7.32
N LEU A 153 -13.25 -6.58 6.89
CA LEU A 153 -11.93 -7.14 6.58
C LEU A 153 -11.09 -7.34 7.84
N GLY A 154 -11.16 -6.40 8.78
CA GLY A 154 -10.47 -6.50 10.06
C GLY A 154 -10.88 -7.74 10.85
N ALA A 155 -12.17 -8.10 10.83
CA ALA A 155 -12.66 -9.31 11.46
C ALA A 155 -12.09 -10.60 10.83
N SER A 156 -11.96 -10.63 9.50
CA SER A 156 -11.43 -11.79 8.77
C SER A 156 -9.92 -11.98 8.95
N LEU A 157 -9.17 -10.87 8.96
CA LEU A 157 -7.70 -10.90 9.03
C LEU A 157 -7.13 -10.79 10.45
N SER A 158 -7.98 -10.52 11.46
CA SER A 158 -7.60 -10.41 12.87
C SER A 158 -6.38 -9.48 13.05
N ASP A 159 -5.42 -9.86 13.91
CA ASP A 159 -4.24 -9.05 14.28
C ASP A 159 -3.24 -8.79 13.14
N ARG A 160 -3.45 -9.37 11.95
CA ARG A 160 -2.53 -9.25 10.80
C ARG A 160 -2.91 -8.12 9.84
N CYS A 161 -4.00 -7.41 10.13
CA CYS A 161 -4.47 -6.27 9.36
C CYS A 161 -4.07 -4.96 10.02
N HIS A 162 -3.27 -4.15 9.32
CA HIS A 162 -2.81 -2.85 9.80
C HIS A 162 -3.38 -1.72 8.94
N TRP A 163 -4.19 -0.87 9.57
CA TRP A 163 -4.73 0.35 8.95
C TRP A 163 -3.76 1.50 9.18
N ALA A 164 -2.92 1.78 8.18
CA ALA A 164 -1.85 2.74 8.32
C ALA A 164 -2.26 4.16 7.90
N SER A 165 -1.56 5.16 8.42
CA SER A 165 -1.62 6.52 7.92
C SER A 165 -1.04 6.61 6.51
N ASN A 166 -1.34 7.70 5.80
CA ASN A 166 -0.61 8.05 4.58
C ASN A 166 -0.01 9.45 4.71
N PRO A 167 1.31 9.58 4.76
CA PRO A 167 2.36 8.54 4.68
C PRO A 167 2.43 7.62 5.90
N CYS A 168 3.09 6.46 5.79
CA CYS A 168 3.48 5.61 6.92
C CYS A 168 4.92 5.09 6.78
N ARG A 169 5.45 4.52 7.88
CA ARG A 169 6.80 3.94 7.92
C ARG A 169 6.74 2.45 8.21
N LEU A 170 7.52 1.69 7.47
CA LEU A 170 7.79 0.28 7.72
C LEU A 170 9.25 0.13 8.17
N LEU A 171 9.47 -0.48 9.32
CA LEU A 171 10.78 -0.88 9.77
C LEU A 171 10.99 -2.36 9.42
N TYR A 172 11.87 -2.62 8.46
CA TYR A 172 12.14 -3.96 7.93
C TYR A 172 13.63 -4.28 8.13
N CYS A 173 13.95 -5.28 8.95
CA CYS A 173 15.33 -5.73 9.22
C CYS A 173 16.30 -4.57 9.55
N GLY A 174 15.88 -3.67 10.46
CA GLY A 174 16.64 -2.47 10.84
C GLY A 174 16.67 -1.35 9.80
N ARG A 175 16.01 -1.52 8.64
CA ARG A 175 15.92 -0.51 7.57
C ARG A 175 14.55 0.16 7.62
N GLN A 176 14.52 1.49 7.44
CA GLN A 176 13.28 2.25 7.36
C GLN A 176 12.86 2.46 5.90
N VAL A 177 11.64 2.05 5.61
CA VAL A 177 10.94 2.24 4.33
C VAL A 177 9.77 3.18 4.57
N VAL A 178 9.76 4.33 3.92
CA VAL A 178 8.62 5.24 3.97
C VAL A 178 7.68 4.91 2.82
N LEU A 179 6.42 4.61 3.13
CA LEU A 179 5.35 4.45 2.16
C LEU A 179 4.56 5.75 2.06
N TRP A 180 4.49 6.29 0.85
CA TRP A 180 3.72 7.49 0.57
C TRP A 180 2.91 7.33 -0.69
N ARG A 181 1.58 7.35 -0.56
CA ARG A 181 0.66 7.24 -1.70
C ARG A 181 0.18 8.63 -2.12
N GLN A 182 0.69 9.13 -3.25
CA GLN A 182 0.31 10.44 -3.80
C GLN A 182 0.52 10.43 -5.32
N ASP A 183 -0.12 11.33 -6.05
CA ASP A 183 0.23 11.56 -7.46
C ASP A 183 1.42 12.55 -7.53
N GLY A 184 2.53 12.15 -6.88
CA GLY A 184 3.68 13.01 -6.58
C GLY A 184 4.40 13.48 -7.84
N LEU A 185 4.59 12.58 -8.80
CA LEU A 185 5.25 12.86 -10.08
C LEU A 185 4.44 13.87 -10.87
N ALA A 186 3.12 13.65 -10.98
CA ALA A 186 2.25 14.58 -11.67
C ALA A 186 2.24 15.97 -10.99
N LYS A 187 2.26 16.03 -9.65
CA LYS A 187 2.39 17.29 -8.90
C LYS A 187 3.74 17.96 -9.13
N ALA A 188 4.84 17.21 -9.10
CA ALA A 188 6.18 17.71 -9.32
C ALA A 188 6.34 18.25 -10.75
N CYS A 189 5.91 17.51 -11.78
CA CYS A 189 5.95 17.94 -13.17
C CYS A 189 5.12 19.20 -13.45
N ARG A 190 4.03 19.43 -12.70
CA ARG A 190 3.23 20.66 -12.83
C ARG A 190 3.93 21.90 -12.28
N HIS A 191 4.78 21.75 -11.28
CA HIS A 191 5.45 22.86 -10.60
C HIS A 191 6.97 22.89 -10.87
N SER A 192 7.46 22.02 -11.76
CA SER A 192 8.87 21.99 -12.12
C SER A 192 9.20 23.17 -13.02
N VAL A 193 10.19 23.98 -12.62
CA VAL A 193 10.74 25.06 -13.45
C VAL A 193 11.33 24.51 -14.74
N HIS A 194 11.94 23.32 -14.66
CA HIS A 194 12.51 22.62 -15.81
C HIS A 194 11.90 21.21 -15.87
N ARG A 195 11.26 20.85 -17.00
CA ARG A 195 10.69 19.52 -17.18
C ARG A 195 11.83 18.52 -17.31
N PRO A 196 11.98 17.53 -16.42
CA PRO A 196 13.09 16.59 -16.52
C PRO A 196 13.12 15.97 -17.92
N TRP A 197 14.14 16.31 -18.70
CA TRP A 197 14.45 15.71 -20.00
C TRP A 197 14.96 14.30 -19.69
N ASP A 198 14.04 13.34 -19.73
CA ASP A 198 14.22 12.06 -20.41
C ASP A 198 13.02 11.15 -20.10
N LYS A 199 12.66 10.33 -21.09
CA LYS A 199 11.53 9.39 -21.04
C LYS A 199 11.68 8.32 -19.96
N ASP A 200 12.85 8.23 -19.31
CA ASP A 200 13.22 7.20 -18.32
C ASP A 200 12.88 7.58 -16.87
N MET A 201 12.49 8.83 -16.58
CA MET A 201 12.14 9.25 -15.21
C MET A 201 10.86 8.61 -14.66
N ALA A 202 9.96 8.15 -15.53
CA ALA A 202 8.79 7.37 -15.11
C ALA A 202 9.19 6.03 -14.46
N GLN A 203 10.37 5.50 -14.80
CA GLN A 203 10.95 4.31 -14.16
C GLN A 203 11.71 4.64 -12.87
N MET A 204 12.37 5.81 -12.78
CA MET A 204 13.09 6.24 -11.57
C MET A 204 12.19 6.46 -10.35
N VAL A 205 10.94 6.88 -10.55
CA VAL A 205 9.96 7.04 -9.47
C VAL A 205 9.42 5.69 -8.96
N VAL A 206 9.54 4.64 -9.78
CA VAL A 206 9.04 3.29 -9.50
C VAL A 206 10.23 2.35 -9.44
N THR A 207 11.11 2.46 -8.44
CA THR A 207 11.92 1.35 -7.89
C THR A 207 12.84 1.86 -6.78
N LEU A 208 12.72 1.29 -5.57
CA LEU A 208 13.86 0.81 -4.78
C LEU A 208 13.38 -0.03 -3.59
N ILE A 209 13.01 -1.28 -3.89
CA ILE A 209 13.43 -2.40 -3.03
C ILE A 209 14.24 -3.32 -3.94
N ALA A 210 15.49 -2.93 -4.19
CA ALA A 210 16.54 -3.91 -4.44
C ALA A 210 17.20 -4.15 -3.07
N CYS A 211 16.88 -5.28 -2.46
CA CYS A 211 17.75 -5.84 -1.42
C CYS A 211 18.93 -6.48 -2.14
N THR A 212 20.00 -5.70 -2.27
CA THR A 212 21.38 -6.19 -2.27
C THR A 212 22.09 -5.51 -1.11
#